data_AF-A0A0P4WM46-F1
#
_entry.id   AF-A0A0P4WM46-F1
#
_cell.length_a   1.000
_cell.length_b   1.000
_cell.length_c   1.000
_cell.angle_alpha   90.00
_cell.angle_beta   90.00
_cell.angle_gamma   90.00
#
_symmetry.space_group_name_H-M   'P 1'
#
loop_
_entity.id
_entity.type
_entity.pdbx_description
1 polymer ?
#
loop_
_entity_poly.entity_id
_entity_poly.type
_entity_poly.pdbx_seq_one_letter_code
_entity_poly.pdbx_strand_id
1 'polypeptide(L)'
;METDGGGWTVFLKRQGQTDQLDFNRTWEEYKAGFGDPYEEYWLGLEMLHIMTYGRMYSVRLDLETTEPKREHATYENIKVDSEEEKYKAILAGRENGSPKTRYCFRYWSYKFFTSTDRDYDSYHQGNCADMQGGGWWYYNCKYFNPTSTYKEHIELTCPYSVQLNVTRLQLKIRPALCDAPFKAIHLRDMSCGC
;
A
#
# COMPACT_ATOMS: atom_id res chain seq x y z
N MET A 1 16.94 -8.44 -9.06
CA MET A 1 17.58 -7.37 -8.24
C MET A 1 16.74 -7.25 -6.98
N GLU A 2 17.32 -7.51 -5.81
CA GLU A 2 16.56 -7.49 -4.56
C GLU A 2 16.57 -6.08 -3.97
N THR A 3 15.39 -5.51 -3.72
CA THR A 3 15.25 -4.23 -3.01
C THR A 3 15.62 -4.45 -1.54
N ASP A 4 16.57 -3.68 -0.99
CA ASP A 4 16.95 -3.68 0.43
C ASP A 4 17.15 -5.08 1.04
N GLY A 5 17.87 -5.97 0.36
CA GLY A 5 18.13 -7.33 0.84
C GLY A 5 16.95 -8.31 0.73
N GLY A 6 15.91 -7.96 -0.03
CA GLY A 6 14.86 -8.90 -0.42
C GLY A 6 13.79 -9.13 0.65
N GLY A 7 13.03 -10.22 0.48
CA GLY A 7 11.94 -10.61 1.38
C GLY A 7 10.66 -9.79 1.26
N TRP A 8 10.53 -8.98 0.20
CA TRP A 8 9.35 -8.15 -0.02
C TRP A 8 8.26 -8.90 -0.79
N THR A 9 7.06 -8.90 -0.24
CA THR A 9 5.84 -9.34 -0.93
C THR A 9 5.16 -8.11 -1.52
N VAL A 10 5.11 -8.01 -2.85
CA VAL A 10 4.36 -6.95 -3.54
C VAL A 10 2.86 -7.23 -3.39
N PHE A 11 2.07 -6.20 -3.07
CA PHE A 11 0.62 -6.32 -2.95
C PHE A 11 -0.17 -5.42 -3.90
N LEU A 12 0.47 -4.38 -4.43
CA LEU A 12 -0.05 -3.59 -5.52
C LEU A 12 1.09 -3.32 -6.49
N LYS A 13 0.86 -3.61 -7.77
CA LYS A 13 1.79 -3.30 -8.85
C LYS A 13 1.02 -2.60 -9.96
N ARG A 14 1.51 -1.43 -10.35
CA ARG A 14 1.02 -0.65 -11.49
C ARG A 14 2.16 -0.33 -12.44
N GLN A 15 1.90 -0.37 -13.74
CA GLN A 15 2.91 -0.04 -14.76
C GLN A 15 2.26 0.30 -16.10
N GLY A 16 2.93 1.16 -16.87
CA GLY A 16 2.53 1.43 -18.25
C GLY A 16 2.58 0.16 -19.11
N GLN A 17 1.43 -0.21 -19.70
CA GLN A 17 1.29 -1.31 -20.65
C GLN A 17 0.15 -1.02 -21.64
N THR A 18 0.04 -1.82 -22.71
CA THR A 18 -0.95 -1.62 -23.78
C THR A 18 -2.38 -1.70 -23.25
N ASP A 19 -2.68 -2.76 -22.48
CA ASP A 19 -3.97 -2.95 -21.86
C ASP A 19 -3.83 -2.78 -20.35
N GLN A 20 -4.25 -1.62 -19.85
CA GLN A 20 -4.23 -1.32 -18.42
C GLN A 20 -5.24 -2.19 -17.67
N LEU A 21 -4.83 -2.75 -16.53
CA LEU A 21 -5.75 -3.49 -15.66
C LEU A 21 -6.78 -2.53 -15.07
N ASP A 22 -8.06 -2.91 -15.14
CA ASP A 22 -9.13 -2.15 -14.50
C ASP A 22 -9.13 -2.38 -12.98
N PHE A 23 -8.98 -1.29 -12.23
CA PHE A 23 -9.05 -1.26 -10.77
C PHE A 23 -10.42 -0.80 -10.25
N ASN A 24 -11.36 -0.43 -11.13
CA ASN A 24 -12.75 -0.19 -10.76
C ASN A 24 -13.46 -1.51 -10.42
N ARG A 25 -13.19 -2.00 -9.21
CA ARG A 25 -13.58 -3.34 -8.75
C ARG A 25 -14.47 -3.28 -7.52
N THR A 26 -15.28 -4.31 -7.38
CA THR A 26 -16.16 -4.53 -6.22
C THR A 26 -15.38 -4.90 -4.96
N TRP A 27 -16.05 -4.85 -3.81
CA TRP A 27 -15.48 -5.22 -2.52
C TRP A 27 -14.97 -6.66 -2.52
N GLU A 28 -15.76 -7.59 -3.04
CA GLU A 28 -15.40 -9.01 -3.07
C GLU A 28 -14.18 -9.28 -3.97
N GLU A 29 -14.05 -8.56 -5.09
CA GLU A 29 -12.85 -8.62 -5.94
C GLU A 29 -11.62 -8.05 -5.22
N TYR A 30 -11.75 -6.90 -4.54
CA TYR A 30 -10.65 -6.33 -3.74
C TYR A 30 -10.26 -7.21 -2.56
N LYS A 31 -11.22 -7.91 -1.97
CA LYS A 31 -11.01 -8.91 -0.92
C LYS A 31 -10.20 -10.10 -1.43
N ALA A 32 -10.61 -10.67 -2.56
CA ALA A 32 -9.99 -11.85 -3.16
C ALA A 32 -8.63 -11.57 -3.83
N GLY A 33 -8.45 -10.38 -4.40
CA GLY A 33 -7.32 -10.08 -5.28
C GLY A 33 -7.66 -10.28 -6.76
N PHE A 34 -6.92 -9.60 -7.63
CA PHE A 34 -7.13 -9.63 -9.08
C PHE A 34 -5.87 -9.19 -9.84
N GLY A 35 -5.82 -9.47 -11.15
CA GLY A 35 -4.69 -9.16 -12.02
C GLY A 35 -3.65 -10.28 -12.11
N ASP A 36 -2.49 -9.95 -12.69
CA ASP A 36 -1.37 -10.87 -12.90
C ASP A 36 -0.11 -10.35 -12.18
N PRO A 37 0.49 -11.13 -11.25
CA PRO A 37 1.75 -10.78 -10.58
C PRO A 37 2.91 -10.39 -11.52
N TYR A 38 2.94 -10.93 -12.73
CA TYR A 38 3.92 -10.61 -13.76
C TYR A 38 3.64 -9.27 -14.44
N GLU A 39 2.41 -8.77 -14.39
CA GLU A 39 1.94 -7.50 -14.94
C GLU A 39 1.49 -6.53 -13.84
N GLU A 40 0.26 -6.03 -13.90
CA GLU A 40 -0.42 -5.28 -12.84
C GLU A 40 -1.28 -6.23 -11.99
N TYR A 41 -1.32 -6.01 -10.69
CA TYR A 41 -2.19 -6.79 -9.81
C TYR A 41 -2.43 -6.14 -8.45
N TRP A 42 -3.47 -6.66 -7.79
CA TRP A 42 -3.81 -6.46 -6.40
C TRP A 42 -3.83 -7.82 -5.68
N LEU A 43 -3.09 -7.95 -4.58
CA LEU A 43 -2.93 -9.22 -3.87
C LEU A 43 -4.21 -9.71 -3.16
N GLY A 44 -5.08 -8.78 -2.77
CA GLY A 44 -6.28 -9.08 -1.98
C GLY A 44 -6.18 -8.59 -0.53
N LEU A 45 -7.26 -7.99 -0.03
CA LEU A 45 -7.34 -7.48 1.33
C LEU A 45 -7.29 -8.59 2.37
N GLU A 46 -7.88 -9.75 2.08
CA GLU A 46 -7.87 -10.88 3.02
C GLU A 46 -6.46 -11.40 3.25
N MET A 47 -5.67 -11.51 2.18
CA MET A 47 -4.27 -11.92 2.28
C MET A 47 -3.43 -10.87 3.03
N LEU A 48 -3.68 -9.57 2.78
CA LEU A 48 -3.03 -8.49 3.53
C LEU A 48 -3.36 -8.54 5.03
N HIS A 49 -4.62 -8.78 5.38
CA HIS A 49 -5.06 -8.96 6.76
C HIS A 49 -4.30 -10.12 7.43
N ILE A 50 -4.35 -11.32 6.83
CA ILE A 50 -3.71 -12.53 7.36
C ILE A 50 -2.21 -12.32 7.59
N MET A 51 -1.51 -11.72 6.63
CA MET A 51 -0.07 -11.49 6.75
C MET A 51 0.28 -10.51 7.86
N THR A 52 -0.48 -9.41 7.98
CA THR A 52 -0.13 -8.29 8.88
C THR A 52 -0.78 -8.39 10.26
N TYR A 53 -1.66 -9.35 10.51
CA TYR A 53 -2.31 -9.55 11.80
C TYR A 53 -1.39 -10.15 12.86
N GLY A 54 -0.58 -11.16 12.50
CA GLY A 54 0.17 -11.98 13.46
C GLY A 54 1.60 -11.51 13.75
N ARG A 55 2.15 -10.58 12.96
CA ARG A 55 3.52 -10.08 13.10
C ARG A 55 3.58 -8.63 12.64
N MET A 56 4.58 -7.89 13.13
CA MET A 56 4.88 -6.55 12.62
C MET A 56 5.43 -6.65 11.19
N TYR A 57 4.87 -5.86 10.28
CA TYR A 57 5.36 -5.71 8.91
C TYR A 57 5.72 -4.26 8.64
N SER A 58 6.73 -4.03 7.80
CA SER A 58 6.97 -2.74 7.18
C SER A 58 6.32 -2.70 5.80
N VAL A 59 5.82 -1.54 5.39
CA VAL A 59 5.38 -1.26 4.02
C VAL A 59 6.42 -0.39 3.31
N ARG A 60 6.60 -0.60 2.01
CA ARG A 60 7.44 0.19 1.13
C ARG A 60 6.69 0.55 -0.14
N LEU A 61 6.80 1.81 -0.52
CA LEU A 61 6.37 2.38 -1.79
C LEU A 61 7.60 2.62 -2.66
N ASP A 62 7.63 2.01 -3.84
CA ASP A 62 8.60 2.31 -4.89
C ASP A 62 7.89 2.95 -6.08
N LEU A 63 8.44 4.06 -6.57
CA LEU A 63 7.90 4.83 -7.69
C LEU A 63 8.95 5.05 -8.76
N GLU A 64 8.53 4.94 -10.02
CA GLU A 64 9.19 5.55 -11.17
C GLU A 64 8.26 6.64 -11.69
N THR A 65 8.79 7.85 -11.88
CA THR A 65 8.02 9.00 -12.38
C THR A 65 8.26 9.26 -13.86
N THR A 66 7.50 10.18 -14.47
CA THR A 66 7.76 10.66 -15.84
C THR A 66 9.09 11.41 -15.97
N GLU A 67 9.51 12.10 -14.91
CA GLU A 67 10.89 12.55 -14.75
C GLU A 67 11.81 11.36 -14.44
N PRO A 68 13.09 11.35 -14.88
CA PRO A 68 14.02 10.23 -14.72
C PRO A 68 14.50 10.05 -13.27
N LYS A 69 13.57 9.92 -12.33
CA LYS A 69 13.83 9.81 -10.91
C LYS A 69 13.04 8.67 -10.30
N ARG A 70 13.77 7.81 -9.59
CA ARG A 70 13.18 6.79 -8.73
C ARG A 70 13.00 7.38 -7.34
N GLU A 71 11.80 7.25 -6.80
CA GLU A 71 11.45 7.70 -5.47
C GLU A 71 11.02 6.49 -4.63
N HIS A 72 11.26 6.54 -3.33
CA HIS A 72 10.77 5.50 -2.43
C HIS A 72 10.49 6.05 -1.04
N ALA A 73 9.55 5.40 -0.37
CA ALA A 73 9.26 5.62 1.02
C ALA A 73 8.94 4.30 1.73
N THR A 74 9.18 4.27 3.03
CA THR A 74 8.91 3.13 3.89
C THR A 74 8.17 3.59 5.13
N TYR A 75 7.38 2.69 5.71
CA TYR A 75 6.68 2.92 6.96
C TYR A 75 6.68 1.63 7.78
N GLU A 76 6.97 1.74 9.06
CA GLU A 76 7.00 0.60 9.99
C GLU A 76 5.62 0.25 10.55
N ASN A 77 5.42 -1.03 10.85
CA ASN A 77 4.23 -1.58 11.51
C ASN A 77 2.92 -1.23 10.80
N ILE A 78 2.82 -1.67 9.54
CA ILE A 78 1.53 -1.73 8.84
C ILE A 78 0.72 -2.90 9.38
N LYS A 79 -0.57 -2.64 9.60
CA LYS A 79 -1.60 -3.64 9.88
C LYS A 79 -2.82 -3.34 9.02
N VAL A 80 -3.42 -4.37 8.47
CA VAL A 80 -4.75 -4.33 7.86
C VAL A 80 -5.67 -5.13 8.78
N ASP A 81 -6.71 -4.49 9.32
CA ASP A 81 -7.68 -5.16 10.19
C ASP A 81 -8.60 -6.12 9.39
N SER A 82 -9.49 -6.82 10.09
CA SER A 82 -10.40 -7.80 9.48
C SER A 82 -11.47 -7.14 8.60
N GLU A 83 -12.22 -7.96 7.88
CA GLU A 83 -13.38 -7.50 7.11
C GLU A 83 -14.44 -6.81 7.98
N GLU A 84 -14.69 -7.31 9.20
CA GLU A 84 -15.63 -6.73 10.17
C GLU A 84 -15.24 -5.28 10.53
N GLU A 85 -13.93 -5.03 10.58
CA GLU A 85 -13.31 -3.72 10.78
C GLU A 85 -13.02 -2.99 9.45
N LYS A 86 -13.65 -3.43 8.36
CA LYS A 86 -13.62 -2.84 7.02
C LYS A 86 -12.20 -2.72 6.46
N TYR A 87 -11.36 -3.70 6.77
CA TYR A 87 -9.96 -3.75 6.38
C TYR A 87 -9.20 -2.45 6.67
N LYS A 88 -9.48 -1.78 7.80
CA LYS A 88 -8.83 -0.54 8.19
C LYS A 88 -7.30 -0.67 8.13
N ALA A 89 -6.65 0.26 7.43
CA ALA A 89 -5.18 0.33 7.40
C ALA A 89 -4.68 1.10 8.62
N ILE A 90 -3.77 0.51 9.39
CA ILE A 90 -3.10 1.11 10.53
C ILE A 90 -1.62 1.13 10.23
N LEU A 91 -1.01 2.31 10.28
CA LEU A 91 0.43 2.48 10.15
C LEU A 91 0.95 3.13 11.43
N ALA A 92 1.75 2.39 12.21
CA ALA A 92 2.13 2.75 13.58
C ALA A 92 3.64 2.65 13.79
N GLY A 93 4.41 3.64 13.35
CA GLY A 93 5.86 3.55 13.43
C GLY A 93 6.54 4.72 12.72
N ARG A 94 7.82 4.52 12.37
CA ARG A 94 8.59 5.55 11.69
C ARG A 94 8.35 5.50 10.19
N GLU A 95 8.15 6.68 9.61
CA GLU A 95 8.22 6.91 8.17
C GLU A 95 9.65 7.27 7.75
N ASN A 96 10.10 6.75 6.62
CA ASN A 96 11.38 7.08 6.02
C ASN A 96 11.25 7.16 4.49
N GLY A 97 12.24 7.73 3.81
CA GLY A 97 12.24 7.92 2.37
C GLY A 97 12.53 9.36 1.96
N SER A 98 12.34 9.62 0.68
CA SER A 98 12.65 10.94 0.12
C SER A 98 11.69 12.03 0.61
N PRO A 99 12.10 13.32 0.58
CA PRO A 99 11.22 14.43 0.94
C PRO A 99 9.88 14.45 0.18
N LYS A 100 9.85 13.95 -1.06
CA LYS A 100 8.64 13.90 -1.88
C LYS A 100 7.69 12.77 -1.47
N THR A 101 8.19 11.65 -0.94
CA THR A 101 7.39 10.43 -0.77
C THR A 101 7.14 10.00 0.67
N ARG A 102 8.00 10.39 1.63
CA ARG A 102 7.90 9.91 3.03
C ARG A 102 6.54 10.17 3.68
N TYR A 103 5.83 11.21 3.26
CA TYR A 103 4.54 11.58 3.83
C TYR A 103 3.34 10.96 3.12
N CYS A 104 3.52 10.27 1.98
CA CYS A 104 2.42 9.68 1.22
C CYS A 104 1.56 8.70 2.04
N PHE A 105 2.12 8.11 3.10
CA PHE A 105 1.46 7.19 4.01
C PHE A 105 0.47 7.84 4.99
N ARG A 106 0.67 9.11 5.34
CA ARG A 106 0.00 9.74 6.48
C ARG A 106 -1.51 9.81 6.36
N TYR A 107 -2.02 10.06 5.15
CA TYR A 107 -3.46 10.29 4.98
C TYR A 107 -4.27 9.00 4.89
N TRP A 108 -3.72 7.91 4.35
CA TRP A 108 -4.47 6.65 4.30
C TRP A 108 -4.32 5.78 5.56
N SER A 109 -3.49 6.20 6.52
CA SER A 109 -3.46 5.60 7.85
C SER A 109 -4.74 5.88 8.63
N TYR A 110 -5.22 4.88 9.37
CA TYR A 110 -6.47 4.86 10.12
C TYR A 110 -7.72 5.12 9.26
N LYS A 111 -7.69 4.75 7.99
CA LYS A 111 -8.85 4.82 7.08
C LYS A 111 -9.41 3.43 6.82
N PHE A 112 -10.72 3.38 6.61
CA PHE A 112 -11.40 2.18 6.14
C PHE A 112 -11.17 2.01 4.65
N PHE A 113 -11.12 0.77 4.19
CA PHE A 113 -11.09 0.51 2.76
C PHE A 113 -12.45 0.87 2.15
N THR A 114 -12.45 1.39 0.94
CA THR A 114 -13.66 1.77 0.20
C THR A 114 -13.53 1.27 -1.23
N SER A 115 -14.58 0.62 -1.75
CA SER A 115 -14.72 0.15 -3.13
C SER A 115 -15.94 0.81 -3.78
N THR A 116 -16.17 0.55 -5.07
CA THR A 116 -17.25 1.21 -5.81
C THR A 116 -18.65 0.80 -5.34
N ASP A 117 -18.78 -0.38 -4.76
CA ASP A 117 -20.02 -0.94 -4.20
C ASP A 117 -20.10 -0.86 -2.66
N ARG A 118 -19.02 -0.47 -1.96
CA ARG A 118 -19.01 -0.27 -0.49
C ARG A 118 -18.26 1.01 -0.11
N ASP A 119 -19.03 2.04 0.21
CA ASP A 119 -18.53 3.35 0.65
C ASP A 119 -18.32 3.39 2.17
N TYR A 120 -17.06 3.45 2.60
CA TYR A 120 -16.67 3.64 4.00
C TYR A 120 -15.70 4.80 4.18
N ASP A 121 -15.57 5.65 3.18
CA ASP A 121 -14.68 6.80 3.25
C ASP A 121 -15.33 7.93 4.07
N SER A 122 -14.57 9.02 4.27
CA SER A 122 -15.03 10.15 5.08
C SER A 122 -15.69 11.26 4.24
N TYR A 123 -15.91 11.05 2.94
CA TYR A 123 -16.40 12.06 2.02
C TYR A 123 -17.93 11.98 1.87
N HIS A 124 -18.63 12.88 2.57
CA HIS A 124 -20.10 12.84 2.63
C HIS A 124 -20.83 13.18 1.31
N GLN A 125 -20.13 13.63 0.27
CA GLN A 125 -20.75 14.07 -0.99
C GLN A 125 -20.72 12.99 -2.08
N GLY A 126 -20.23 11.79 -1.77
CA GLY A 126 -20.28 10.62 -2.65
C GLY A 126 -19.11 9.67 -2.40
N ASN A 127 -19.02 8.61 -3.21
CA ASN A 127 -18.04 7.56 -3.03
C ASN A 127 -16.71 7.90 -3.73
N CYS A 128 -15.61 8.03 -2.97
CA CYS A 128 -14.30 8.32 -3.54
C CYS A 128 -13.82 7.23 -4.51
N ALA A 129 -14.13 5.97 -4.26
CA ALA A 129 -13.69 4.88 -5.13
C ALA A 129 -14.31 4.98 -6.53
N ASP A 130 -15.59 5.35 -6.59
CA ASP A 130 -16.31 5.59 -7.86
C ASP A 130 -15.75 6.82 -8.58
N MET A 131 -15.54 7.92 -7.85
CA MET A 131 -15.00 9.16 -8.44
C MET A 131 -13.56 9.03 -8.95
N GLN A 132 -12.75 8.17 -8.34
CA GLN A 132 -11.34 8.00 -8.69
C GLN A 132 -11.05 6.77 -9.55
N GLY A 133 -12.04 5.89 -9.75
CA GLY A 133 -11.92 4.70 -10.59
C GLY A 133 -11.13 3.55 -9.96
N GLY A 134 -11.13 3.43 -8.64
CA GLY A 134 -10.48 2.32 -7.94
C GLY A 134 -10.73 2.33 -6.44
N GLY A 135 -10.61 1.19 -5.77
CA GLY A 135 -10.75 1.08 -4.32
C GLY A 135 -9.47 1.43 -3.57
N TRP A 136 -9.60 2.14 -2.45
CA TRP A 136 -8.46 2.53 -1.60
C TRP A 136 -8.89 2.90 -0.17
N TRP A 137 -7.89 3.11 0.69
CA TRP A 137 -8.03 3.71 2.02
C TRP A 137 -8.08 5.25 1.93
N TYR A 138 -9.23 5.79 1.57
CA TYR A 138 -9.37 7.23 1.34
C TYR A 138 -9.42 8.07 2.62
N TYR A 139 -8.62 9.13 2.67
CA TYR A 139 -8.84 10.24 3.59
C TYR A 139 -9.85 11.25 3.03
N ASN A 140 -9.57 11.64 1.80
CA ASN A 140 -10.34 12.48 0.92
C ASN A 140 -9.97 12.00 -0.48
N CYS A 141 -10.92 12.03 -1.42
CA CYS A 141 -10.77 11.46 -2.75
C CYS A 141 -9.56 11.99 -3.52
N LYS A 142 -9.00 13.15 -3.13
CA LYS A 142 -7.91 13.84 -3.85
C LYS A 142 -6.48 13.46 -3.47
N TYR A 143 -6.25 12.71 -2.39
CA TYR A 143 -4.89 12.45 -1.91
C TYR A 143 -4.24 11.22 -2.57
N PHE A 144 -3.59 10.38 -1.77
CA PHE A 144 -2.82 9.25 -2.27
C PHE A 144 -3.78 8.17 -2.74
N ASN A 145 -3.93 8.01 -4.05
CA ASN A 145 -4.72 6.94 -4.66
C ASN A 145 -3.89 6.20 -5.74
N PRO A 146 -3.25 5.09 -5.39
CA PRO A 146 -2.45 4.30 -6.33
C PRO A 146 -3.27 3.35 -7.22
N THR A 147 -4.57 3.22 -6.96
CA THR A 147 -5.49 2.36 -7.74
C THR A 147 -6.34 3.16 -8.73
N SER A 148 -6.15 4.48 -8.84
CA SER A 148 -6.86 5.29 -9.83
C SER A 148 -6.59 4.85 -11.26
N THR A 149 -7.44 5.32 -12.18
CA THR A 149 -7.32 5.05 -13.61
C THR A 149 -5.92 5.40 -14.12
N TYR A 150 -5.26 4.43 -14.76
CA TYR A 150 -3.98 4.64 -15.41
C TYR A 150 -4.24 5.17 -16.83
N LYS A 151 -3.79 6.40 -17.13
CA LYS A 151 -3.82 6.98 -18.47
C LYS A 151 -2.44 6.90 -19.12
N GLU A 152 -1.73 8.02 -19.19
CA GLU A 152 -0.30 8.03 -19.51
C GLU A 152 0.55 7.74 -18.26
N HIS A 153 0.03 8.14 -17.10
CA HIS A 153 0.61 7.96 -15.78
C HIS A 153 -0.50 7.97 -14.72
N ILE A 154 -0.16 7.58 -13.49
CA ILE A 154 -0.99 7.76 -12.30
C ILE A 154 -0.60 9.09 -11.63
N GLU A 155 -1.57 9.95 -11.38
CA GLU A 155 -1.36 11.17 -10.59
C GLU A 155 -1.51 10.87 -9.11
N LEU A 156 -0.42 10.98 -8.34
CA LEU A 156 -0.43 10.83 -6.89
C LEU A 156 -0.26 12.17 -6.21
N THR A 157 -1.13 12.44 -5.23
CA THR A 157 -1.00 13.60 -4.35
C THR A 157 -0.63 13.14 -2.94
N CYS A 158 0.56 13.52 -2.49
CA CYS A 158 1.03 13.31 -1.12
C CYS A 158 0.87 14.62 -0.31
N PRO A 159 0.93 14.56 1.04
CA PRO A 159 0.85 15.76 1.87
C PRO A 159 1.85 16.85 1.46
N TYR A 160 1.55 18.09 1.86
CA TYR A 160 2.34 19.29 1.52
C TYR A 160 2.39 19.61 0.02
N SER A 161 1.28 19.34 -0.68
CA SER A 161 1.07 19.65 -2.10
C SER A 161 2.10 19.00 -3.04
N VAL A 162 2.63 17.84 -2.64
CA VAL A 162 3.52 17.06 -3.52
C VAL A 162 2.66 16.30 -4.51
N GLN A 163 2.84 16.59 -5.80
CA GLN A 163 2.22 15.88 -6.91
C GLN A 163 3.28 15.08 -7.66
N LEU A 164 2.94 13.85 -8.02
CA LEU A 164 3.83 12.92 -8.71
C LEU A 164 3.09 12.28 -9.88
N ASN A 165 3.70 12.37 -11.07
CA ASN A 165 3.22 11.67 -12.26
C ASN A 165 3.98 10.35 -12.37
N VAL A 166 3.32 9.26 -12.00
CA VAL A 166 3.92 7.95 -11.76
C VAL A 166 3.67 7.02 -12.94
N THR A 167 4.75 6.49 -13.52
CA THR A 167 4.71 5.52 -14.63
C THR A 167 4.84 4.07 -14.14
N ARG A 168 5.37 3.88 -12.93
CA ARG A 168 5.43 2.58 -12.27
C ARG A 168 5.30 2.74 -10.77
N LEU A 169 4.46 1.91 -10.17
CA LEU A 169 4.24 1.89 -8.73
C LEU A 169 4.30 0.46 -8.22
N GLN A 170 5.01 0.26 -7.11
CA GLN A 170 4.88 -0.94 -6.31
C GLN A 170 4.66 -0.57 -4.85
N LEU A 171 3.62 -1.12 -4.25
CA LEU A 171 3.52 -1.24 -2.80
C LEU A 171 3.81 -2.67 -2.39
N LYS A 172 4.64 -2.82 -1.37
CA LYS A 172 5.11 -4.10 -0.89
C LYS A 172 5.27 -4.10 0.62
N ILE A 173 5.10 -5.26 1.22
CA ILE A 173 5.27 -5.47 2.65
C ILE A 173 6.35 -6.50 2.92
N ARG A 174 6.99 -6.41 4.07
CA ARG A 174 7.97 -7.40 4.56
C ARG A 174 7.85 -7.48 6.07
N PRO A 175 8.01 -8.66 6.70
CA PRO A 175 8.11 -8.75 8.15
C PRO A 175 9.17 -7.77 8.68
N ALA A 176 8.87 -7.07 9.76
CA ALA A 176 9.87 -6.29 10.46
C ALA A 176 11.01 -7.22 10.87
N LEU A 177 12.25 -6.83 10.58
CA LEU A 177 13.40 -7.60 11.04
C LEU A 177 13.38 -7.53 12.56
N CYS A 178 13.32 -8.68 13.23
CA CYS A 178 13.65 -8.72 14.63
C CYS A 178 15.11 -8.27 14.72
N ASP A 179 15.38 -7.13 15.36
CA ASP A 179 16.73 -6.75 15.76
C ASP A 179 17.19 -7.77 16.83
N ALA A 180 17.52 -8.98 16.40
CA ALA A 180 18.39 -9.83 17.18
C ALA A 180 19.78 -9.20 17.04
N PRO A 181 20.39 -8.65 18.11
CA PRO A 181 21.80 -8.38 18.04
C PRO A 181 22.48 -9.70 17.69
N PHE A 182 23.30 -9.71 16.63
CA PHE A 182 24.24 -10.79 16.36
C PHE A 182 25.28 -10.84 17.50
N LYS A 183 24.85 -11.27 18.69
CA LYS A 183 25.71 -11.83 19.71
C LYS A 183 25.29 -13.28 19.82
N ALA A 184 26.19 -14.16 19.39
CA ALA A 184 26.08 -15.59 19.54
C ALA A 184 25.65 -15.93 20.98
N ILE A 185 24.43 -16.43 21.16
CA ILE A 185 23.99 -17.02 22.43
C ILE A 185 23.17 -18.27 22.14
N HIS A 186 23.50 -19.30 22.90
CA HIS A 186 22.96 -20.65 22.92
C HIS A 186 21.43 -20.72 22.87
N LEU A 187 20.96 -21.76 22.17
CA LEU A 187 19.59 -22.27 22.16
C LEU A 187 19.08 -22.52 23.59
N ARG A 188 18.42 -21.53 24.17
CA ARG A 188 17.29 -21.63 25.11
C ARG A 188 16.82 -20.19 25.36
N ASP A 189 15.50 -19.99 25.28
CA ASP A 189 14.80 -18.72 25.49
C ASP A 189 14.69 -17.79 24.27
N MET A 190 14.08 -18.31 23.19
CA MET A 190 13.39 -17.46 22.21
C MET A 190 11.95 -17.18 22.70
N SER A 191 11.81 -16.28 23.67
CA SER A 191 10.59 -15.49 23.76
C SER A 191 10.83 -14.18 22.99
N CYS A 192 10.33 -14.11 21.75
CA CYS A 192 10.11 -12.83 21.10
C CYS A 192 9.02 -12.10 21.88
N GLY A 193 9.41 -11.18 22.76
CA GLY A 193 8.50 -10.13 23.25
C GLY A 193 8.40 -9.06 22.18
N CYS A 194 7.22 -8.95 21.57
CA CYS A 194 6.75 -7.70 20.97
C CYS A 194 6.16 -6.81 22.07
#